data_AF-A0A841DTH6-F1
#
_entry.id   AF-A0A841DTH6-F1
#
_cell.length_a   1.000
_cell.length_b   1.000
_cell.length_c   1.000
_cell.angle_alpha   90.00
_cell.angle_beta   90.00
_cell.angle_gamma   90.00
#
_symmetry.space_group_name_H-M   'P 1'
#
loop_
_entity.id
_entity.type
_entity.pdbx_description
1 polymer ?
#
loop_
_entity_poly.entity_id
_entity_poly.type
_entity_poly.pdbx_seq_one_letter_code
_entity_poly.pdbx_strand_id
1 'polypeptide(L)'
;MAIPDLTAVKNYLGQTSASDETITSALAAETAAQSRVCRIPATYPDDLGEALKRRVARNLALRGLPIAVLRGDAETGNTILPGRDPEVRRFEAPFRKLMLG
;
A
#
# COMPACT_ATOMS: atom_id res chain seq x y z
N MET A 1 -11.63 14.14 3.81
CA MET A 1 -11.12 14.32 2.44
C MET A 1 -11.87 13.41 1.46
N ALA A 2 -11.66 13.54 0.15
CA ALA A 2 -12.03 12.50 -0.81
C ALA A 2 -10.99 11.35 -0.75
N ILE A 3 -11.35 10.18 -1.30
CA ILE A 3 -10.39 9.10 -1.48
C ILE A 3 -9.19 9.57 -2.33
N PRO A 4 -7.94 9.17 -2.03
CA PRO A 4 -6.79 9.49 -2.87
C PRO A 4 -7.00 9.04 -4.32
N ASP A 5 -6.78 9.96 -5.26
CA ASP A 5 -6.79 9.70 -6.69
C ASP A 5 -5.37 9.42 -7.23
N LEU A 6 -5.26 9.19 -8.54
CA LEU A 6 -3.97 8.95 -9.19
C LEU A 6 -2.96 10.08 -8.93
N THR A 7 -3.42 11.34 -8.97
CA THR A 7 -2.58 12.52 -8.75
C THR A 7 -2.00 12.52 -7.32
N ALA A 8 -2.85 12.28 -6.32
CA ALA A 8 -2.42 12.23 -4.91
C ALA A 8 -1.41 11.11 -4.67
N VAL A 9 -1.58 9.95 -5.32
CA VAL A 9 -0.64 8.84 -5.24
C VAL A 9 0.67 9.17 -5.93
N LYS A 10 0.66 9.75 -7.13
CA LYS A 10 1.89 10.16 -7.85
C LYS A 10 2.68 11.19 -7.04
N ASN A 11 2.01 12.18 -6.45
CA ASN A 11 2.65 13.16 -5.59
C ASN A 11 3.31 12.52 -4.37
N TYR A 12 2.69 11.48 -3.80
CA TYR A 12 3.25 10.74 -2.67
C TYR A 12 4.45 9.87 -3.06
N LEU A 13 4.38 9.19 -4.21
CA LEU A 13 5.46 8.35 -4.70
C LEU A 13 6.71 9.16 -5.10
N GLY A 14 6.51 10.41 -5.51
CA GLY A 14 7.57 11.23 -6.08
C GLY A 14 8.02 10.65 -7.43
N GLN A 15 9.32 10.59 -7.66
CA GLN A 15 9.87 10.05 -8.91
C GLN A 15 9.74 8.52 -8.93
N THR A 16 9.02 7.99 -9.91
CA THR A 16 8.76 6.55 -10.07
C THR A 16 8.84 6.12 -11.53
N SER A 17 9.23 4.86 -11.78
CA SER A 17 9.23 4.24 -13.11
C SER A 17 7.91 3.54 -13.46
N ALA A 18 6.97 3.45 -12.52
CA ALA A 18 5.67 2.83 -12.75
C ALA A 18 4.81 3.70 -13.68
N SER A 19 4.17 3.08 -14.67
CA SER A 19 3.23 3.78 -15.56
C SER A 19 1.94 4.18 -14.83
N ASP A 20 1.22 5.15 -15.37
CA ASP A 20 -0.05 5.61 -14.81
C ASP A 20 -1.10 4.48 -14.77
N GLU A 21 -1.11 3.57 -15.75
CA GLU A 21 -1.99 2.39 -15.72
C GLU A 21 -1.60 1.44 -14.59
N THR A 22 -0.29 1.26 -14.35
CA THR A 22 0.22 0.39 -13.29
C THR A 22 -0.13 0.96 -11.91
N ILE A 23 0.03 2.27 -11.71
CA ILE A 23 -0.34 2.96 -10.48
C ILE A 23 -1.86 2.90 -10.26
N THR A 24 -2.65 3.14 -11.30
CA THR A 24 -4.12 3.06 -11.24
C THR A 24 -4.59 1.66 -10.86
N SER A 25 -3.99 0.63 -11.47
CA SER A 25 -4.26 -0.78 -11.14
C SER A 25 -3.93 -1.10 -9.68
N ALA A 26 -2.77 -0.65 -9.19
CA ALA A 26 -2.37 -0.85 -7.80
C ALA A 26 -3.29 -0.10 -6.83
N LEU A 27 -3.65 1.15 -7.13
CA LEU A 27 -4.59 1.95 -6.33
C LEU A 27 -5.96 1.29 -6.22
N ALA A 28 -6.51 0.79 -7.33
CA ALA A 28 -7.79 0.08 -7.31
C ALA A 28 -7.73 -1.19 -6.46
N ALA A 29 -6.67 -1.99 -6.60
CA ALA A 29 -6.48 -3.21 -5.83
C ALA A 29 -6.36 -2.94 -4.32
N GLU A 30 -5.56 -1.95 -3.94
CA GLU A 30 -5.36 -1.59 -2.53
C GLU A 30 -6.58 -0.90 -1.91
N THR A 31 -7.34 -0.13 -2.70
CA THR A 31 -8.62 0.43 -2.27
C THR A 31 -9.60 -0.69 -1.91
N ALA A 32 -9.73 -1.70 -2.77
CA ALA A 32 -10.56 -2.87 -2.51
C ALA A 32 -10.07 -3.70 -1.31
N ALA A 33 -8.75 -3.82 -1.13
CA ALA A 33 -8.19 -4.50 0.03
C ALA A 33 -8.47 -3.75 1.34
N GLN A 34 -8.31 -2.42 1.35
CA GLN A 34 -8.57 -1.57 2.50
C GLN A 34 -10.06 -1.58 2.87
N SER A 35 -10.98 -1.54 1.90
CA SER A 35 -12.42 -1.57 2.16
C SER A 35 -12.93 -2.90 2.74
N ARG A 36 -12.23 -4.00 2.49
CA ARG A 36 -12.54 -5.30 3.12
C ARG A 36 -12.27 -5.26 4.62
N VAL A 37 -11.15 -4.69 5.04
CA VAL A 37 -10.66 -4.75 6.43
C VAL A 37 -11.01 -3.52 7.26
N CYS A 38 -11.25 -2.37 6.64
CA CYS A 38 -11.58 -1.11 7.30
C CYS A 38 -13.03 -0.70 7.03
N ARG A 39 -13.68 -0.11 8.03
CA ARG A 39 -14.92 0.63 7.87
C ARG A 39 -14.57 2.01 7.31
N ILE A 40 -14.94 2.25 6.06
CA ILE A 40 -14.70 3.53 5.38
C ILE A 40 -15.93 4.43 5.62
N PRO A 41 -15.81 5.55 6.35
CA PRO A 41 -16.91 6.50 6.51
C PRO A 41 -17.18 7.28 5.21
N ALA A 42 -18.31 8.00 5.16
CA ALA A 42 -18.71 8.76 3.97
C ALA A 42 -17.66 9.79 3.52
N THR A 43 -17.02 10.45 4.49
CA THR A 43 -15.86 11.30 4.27
C THR A 43 -14.60 10.47 4.50
N TYR A 44 -13.74 10.35 3.50
CA TYR A 44 -12.50 9.59 3.63
C TYR A 44 -11.58 10.23 4.69
N PRO A 45 -11.21 9.50 5.75
CA PRO A 45 -10.29 9.99 6.78
C PRO A 45 -8.87 10.11 6.23
N ASP A 46 -8.14 11.12 6.71
CA ASP A 46 -6.76 11.38 6.25
C ASP A 46 -5.82 10.22 6.59
N ASP A 47 -5.99 9.59 7.76
CA ASP A 47 -5.26 8.39 8.16
C ASP A 47 -5.44 7.24 7.16
N LEU A 48 -6.68 6.96 6.73
CA LEU A 48 -6.93 5.93 5.72
C LEU A 48 -6.32 6.31 4.38
N GLY A 49 -6.31 7.61 4.05
CA GLY A 49 -5.64 8.13 2.85
C GLY A 49 -4.13 7.89 2.87
N GLU A 50 -3.46 8.18 3.99
CA GLU A 50 -2.02 7.90 4.17
C GLU A 50 -1.73 6.39 4.12
N ALA A 51 -2.55 5.58 4.78
CA ALA A 51 -2.44 4.13 4.71
C ALA A 51 -2.58 3.59 3.28
N LEU A 52 -3.52 4.12 2.50
CA LEU A 52 -3.75 3.70 1.11
C LEU A 52 -2.54 4.02 0.23
N LYS A 53 -1.98 5.24 0.33
CA LYS A 53 -0.79 5.63 -0.42
C LYS A 53 0.42 4.76 -0.09
N ARG A 54 0.65 4.45 1.20
CA ARG A 54 1.69 3.52 1.66
C ARG A 54 1.51 2.11 1.11
N ARG A 55 0.28 1.60 1.11
CA ARG A 55 -0.06 0.29 0.51
C ARG A 55 0.27 0.23 -0.96
N VAL A 56 -0.10 1.28 -1.72
CA VAL A 56 0.21 1.35 -3.16
C VAL A 56 1.72 1.38 -3.39
N ALA A 57 2.47 2.20 -2.66
CA ALA A 57 3.93 2.24 -2.75
C ALA A 57 4.56 0.86 -2.51
N ARG A 58 4.08 0.14 -1.48
CA ARG A 58 4.53 -1.22 -1.18
C ARG A 58 4.15 -2.21 -2.28
N ASN A 59 2.93 -2.14 -2.81
CA ASN A 59 2.47 -3.01 -3.90
C ASN A 59 3.38 -2.86 -5.13
N LEU A 60 3.66 -1.62 -5.54
CA LEU A 60 4.56 -1.33 -6.66
C LEU A 60 5.99 -1.79 -6.40
N ALA A 61 6.53 -1.56 -5.20
CA ALA A 61 7.86 -2.02 -4.82
C ALA A 61 7.97 -3.56 -4.92
N LEU A 62 6.94 -4.29 -4.47
CA LEU A 62 6.92 -5.75 -4.55
C LEU A 62 6.76 -6.29 -5.97
N ARG A 63 6.05 -5.58 -6.87
CA ARG A 63 5.98 -5.95 -8.30
C ARG A 63 7.34 -5.87 -8.99
N GLY A 64 8.21 -4.99 -8.52
CA GLY A 64 9.58 -4.85 -9.02
C GLY A 64 10.55 -5.94 -8.54
N LEU A 65 10.14 -6.79 -7.59
CA LEU A 65 10.98 -7.87 -7.07
C LEU A 65 10.65 -9.19 -7.79
N PRO A 66 11.65 -9.95 -8.24
CA PRO A 66 11.42 -11.30 -8.76
C PRO A 66 10.83 -12.20 -7.67
N ILE A 67 9.73 -12.89 -7.97
CA ILE A 67 9.03 -13.80 -7.04
C ILE A 67 9.94 -14.98 -6.62
N ALA A 68 10.94 -15.30 -7.44
CA ALA A 68 11.88 -16.39 -7.24
C ALA A 68 13.32 -15.87 -7.17
N VAL A 69 13.68 -15.14 -6.10
CA VAL A 69 15.09 -15.07 -5.69
C VAL A 69 15.28 -16.15 -4.63
N LEU A 70 15.61 -17.36 -5.08
CA LEU A 70 16.16 -18.41 -4.22
C LEU A 70 17.46 -17.84 -3.66
N ARG A 71 17.46 -17.59 -2.34
CA ARG A 71 18.55 -16.91 -1.64
C ARG A 71 19.75 -17.86 -1.56
N GLY A 72 20.71 -17.70 -2.46
CA GLY A 72 22.01 -18.39 -2.43
C GLY A 72 23.04 -17.51 -3.12
N ASP A 73 24.03 -17.05 -2.35
CA ASP A 73 25.21 -16.29 -2.75
C ASP A 73 25.02 -14.94 -3.47
N ALA A 74 25.09 -13.85 -2.70
CA ALA A 74 25.95 -12.68 -2.99
C ALA A 74 25.65 -11.54 -2.01
N GLU A 75 26.62 -11.22 -1.14
CA GLU A 75 27.21 -9.88 -0.88
C GLU A 75 26.31 -8.62 -0.98
N THR A 76 25.03 -8.69 -0.64
CA THR A 76 24.17 -7.51 -0.52
C THR A 76 23.22 -7.76 0.63
N GLY A 77 23.37 -6.97 1.70
CA GLY A 77 22.66 -7.13 2.96
C GLY A 77 21.17 -7.38 2.76
N ASN A 78 20.63 -8.31 3.54
CA ASN A 78 19.22 -8.71 3.49
C ASN A 78 18.30 -7.49 3.68
N THR A 79 17.78 -6.92 2.59
CA THR A 79 16.63 -6.00 2.67
C THR A 79 15.39 -6.85 2.93
N ILE A 80 15.20 -7.25 4.19
CA ILE A 80 13.94 -7.84 4.63
C ILE A 80 12.93 -6.70 4.64
N LEU A 81 12.11 -6.59 3.59
CA LEU A 81 10.88 -5.82 3.67
C LEU A 81 9.99 -6.51 4.72
N PRO A 82 9.71 -5.87 5.87
CA PRO A 82 8.83 -6.47 6.84
C PRO A 82 7.49 -6.80 6.16
N GLY A 83 7.00 -8.03 6.36
CA GLY A 83 5.76 -8.50 5.73
C GLY A 83 4.53 -7.66 6.05
N ARG A 84 4.61 -6.77 7.06
CA ARG A 84 3.58 -5.81 7.47
C ARG A 84 4.21 -4.44 7.72
N ASP A 85 3.71 -3.43 7.01
CA ASP A 85 4.02 -2.02 7.28
C ASP A 85 3.36 -1.60 8.61
N PRO A 86 4.13 -1.19 9.64
CA PRO A 86 3.60 -0.82 10.94
C PRO A 86 2.77 0.47 10.90
N GLU A 87 3.08 1.40 10.00
CA GLU A 87 2.36 2.66 9.86
C GLU A 87 0.99 2.42 9.23
N VAL A 88 0.90 1.56 8.20
CA VAL A 88 -0.40 1.12 7.67
C VAL A 88 -1.26 0.52 8.78
N ARG A 89 -0.67 -0.29 9.68
CA ARG A 89 -1.42 -0.83 10.83
C ARG A 89 -1.86 0.25 11.80
N ARG A 90 -1.01 1.25 12.10
CA ARG A 90 -1.32 2.37 12.99
C ARG A 90 -2.47 3.21 12.45
N PHE A 91 -2.40 3.62 11.18
CA PHE A 91 -3.42 4.43 10.53
C PHE A 91 -4.75 3.70 10.33
N GLU A 92 -4.73 2.39 10.08
CA GLU A 92 -5.96 1.61 9.91
C GLU A 92 -6.59 1.16 11.22
N ALA A 93 -5.83 1.14 12.32
CA ALA A 93 -6.29 0.63 13.61
C ALA A 93 -7.65 1.20 14.06
N PRO A 94 -7.91 2.52 13.97
CA PRO A 94 -9.19 3.10 14.39
C PRO A 94 -10.39 2.65 13.53
N PHE A 95 -10.12 2.18 12.31
CA PHE A 95 -11.14 1.86 11.31
C PHE A 95 -11.30 0.36 11.08
N ARG A 96 -10.43 -0.49 11.66
CA ARG A 96 -10.49 -1.93 11.43
C ARG A 96 -11.84 -2.49 11.88
N LYS A 97 -12.44 -3.30 11.01
CA LYS A 97 -13.62 -4.09 11.36
C LYS A 97 -13.20 -5.14 12.38
N LEU A 98 -13.95 -5.21 13.48
CA LEU A 98 -13.88 -6.34 14.39
C LEU A 98 -14.33 -7.59 13.63
N MET A 99 -13.40 -8.47 13.33
CA MET A 99 -13.71 -9.83 12.90
C MET A 99 -13.87 -10.65 14.18
N LEU A 100 -15.10 -10.94 14.57
CA LEU A 100 -15.35 -12.05 15.48
C LEU A 100 -15.10 -13.32 14.69
N GLY A 101 -13.98 -13.98 14.98
CA GLY A 101 -13.72 -15.36 14.60
C GLY A 101 -14.15 -16.29 15.72
#